data_AF-A0A1M6WR23-F1
#
_entry.id   AF-A0A1M6WR23-F1
#
_cell.length_a   1.000
_cell.length_b   1.000
_cell.length_c   1.000
_cell.angle_alpha   90.00
_cell.angle_beta   90.00
_cell.angle_gamma   90.00
#
_symmetry.space_group_name_H-M   'P 1'
#
loop_
_entity.id
_entity.type
_entity.pdbx_description
1 polymer ?
#
loop_
_entity_poly.entity_id
_entity_poly.type
_entity_poly.pdbx_seq_one_letter_code
_entity_poly.pdbx_strand_id
1 'polypeptide(L)'
;MTTARMIYMLELARGCSHIASMLTAESEQRAITDTLEEFLRLYGVKETTLFQELLADDLHRREKTAAASAVRNFKAITVSRGP
;
A
#
# COMPACT_ATOMS: atom_id res chain seq x y z
N MET A 1 -2.31 -16.67 4.27
CA MET A 1 -1.88 -15.53 3.43
C MET A 1 -2.20 -15.68 1.94
N THR A 2 -2.28 -16.90 1.39
CA THR A 2 -2.47 -17.16 -0.04
C THR A 2 -3.80 -16.66 -0.61
N THR A 3 -4.89 -16.75 0.15
CA THR A 3 -6.24 -16.36 -0.34
C THR A 3 -6.39 -14.85 -0.52
N ALA A 4 -5.92 -14.04 0.43
CA ALA A 4 -6.01 -12.58 0.34
C ALA A 4 -5.14 -12.01 -0.80
N ARG A 5 -3.96 -12.61 -1.03
CA ARG A 5 -3.11 -12.24 -2.18
C ARG A 5 -3.82 -12.50 -3.51
N MET A 6 -4.60 -13.57 -3.62
CA MET A 6 -5.39 -13.85 -4.81
C MET A 6 -6.60 -12.91 -4.94
N ILE A 7 -7.26 -12.57 -3.83
CA ILE A 7 -8.40 -11.65 -3.83
C ILE A 7 -7.98 -10.24 -4.28
N TYR A 8 -6.84 -9.75 -3.80
CA TYR A 8 -6.35 -8.39 -4.06
C TYR A 8 -5.20 -8.36 -5.09
N MET A 9 -5.09 -9.37 -5.94
CA MET A 9 -3.95 -9.53 -6.84
C MET A 9 -3.81 -8.35 -7.81
N LEU A 10 -4.94 -7.83 -8.29
CA LEU A 10 -4.96 -6.70 -9.22
C LEU A 10 -4.51 -5.41 -8.53
N GLU A 11 -5.02 -5.16 -7.34
CA GLU A 11 -4.72 -3.99 -6.50
C GLU A 11 -3.25 -4.02 -6.07
N LEU A 12 -2.72 -5.19 -5.72
CA LEU A 12 -1.32 -5.39 -5.39
C LEU A 12 -0.42 -5.11 -6.60
N ALA A 13 -0.77 -5.65 -7.77
CA ALA A 13 0.00 -5.41 -8.99
C ALA A 13 -0.01 -3.93 -9.38
N ARG A 14 -1.19 -3.27 -9.30
CA ARG A 14 -1.37 -1.84 -9.59
C ARG A 14 -0.56 -0.98 -8.61
N GLY A 15 -0.72 -1.19 -7.31
CA GLY A 15 -0.02 -0.43 -6.27
C GLY A 15 1.49 -0.60 -6.35
N CYS A 16 1.96 -1.84 -6.50
CA CYS A 16 3.39 -2.14 -6.61
C CYS A 16 4.01 -1.53 -7.87
N SER A 17 3.32 -1.61 -9.02
CA SER A 17 3.80 -0.97 -10.26
C SER A 17 3.79 0.55 -10.15
N HIS A 18 2.75 1.13 -9.56
CA HIS A 18 2.61 2.58 -9.42
C HIS A 18 3.73 3.14 -8.54
N ILE A 19 3.95 2.55 -7.36
CA ILE A 19 5.00 2.96 -6.42
C ILE A 19 6.40 2.74 -7.02
N ALA A 20 6.65 1.56 -7.61
CA ALA A 20 7.97 1.24 -8.14
C ALA A 20 8.39 2.15 -9.31
N SER A 21 7.43 2.70 -10.06
CA SER A 21 7.68 3.58 -11.21
C SER A 21 7.99 5.03 -10.82
N MET A 22 7.90 5.38 -9.53
CA MET A 22 8.22 6.72 -9.07
C MET A 22 9.74 6.95 -9.01
N LEU A 23 10.16 8.09 -9.55
CA LEU A 23 11.58 8.44 -9.71
C LEU A 23 12.13 9.24 -8.53
N THR A 24 11.25 9.83 -7.70
CA THR A 24 11.64 10.64 -6.55
C THR A 24 10.99 10.11 -5.28
N ALA A 25 11.63 10.30 -4.13
CA ALA A 25 11.08 9.90 -2.84
C ALA A 25 9.73 10.58 -2.54
N GLU A 26 9.55 11.83 -2.98
CA GLU A 26 8.29 12.56 -2.80
C GLU A 26 7.14 11.94 -3.61
N SER A 27 7.38 11.62 -4.88
CA SER A 27 6.38 10.96 -5.73
C SER A 27 6.11 9.53 -5.28
N GLU A 28 7.11 8.82 -4.78
CA GLU A 28 6.98 7.49 -4.18
C GLU A 28 6.09 7.52 -2.93
N GLN A 29 6.34 8.48 -2.02
CA GLN A 29 5.54 8.64 -0.81
C GLN A 29 4.08 9.01 -1.14
N ARG A 30 3.87 9.85 -2.15
CA ARG A 30 2.52 10.20 -2.61
C ARG A 30 1.79 9.00 -3.20
N ALA A 31 2.46 8.23 -4.05
CA ALA A 31 1.91 6.99 -4.63
C ALA A 31 1.55 5.96 -3.55
N ILE A 32 2.35 5.85 -2.48
CA ILE A 32 2.06 5.01 -1.31
C ILE A 32 0.77 5.47 -0.63
N THR A 33 0.69 6.77 -0.28
CA THR A 33 -0.49 7.34 0.38
C THR A 33 -1.74 7.15 -0.47
N ASP A 34 -1.70 7.51 -1.75
CA ASP A 34 -2.85 7.42 -2.66
C ASP A 34 -3.34 5.96 -2.80
N THR A 35 -2.40 5.01 -2.94
CA THR A 35 -2.72 3.57 -3.04
C THR A 35 -3.38 3.05 -1.76
N LEU A 36 -2.82 3.39 -0.59
CA LEU A 36 -3.31 2.89 0.69
C LEU A 36 -4.61 3.56 1.13
N GLU A 37 -4.79 4.86 0.85
CA GLU A 37 -6.05 5.57 1.09
C GLU A 37 -7.17 5.08 0.18
N GLU A 38 -6.87 4.78 -1.10
CA GLU A 38 -7.83 4.18 -2.02
C GLU A 38 -8.28 2.80 -1.51
N PHE A 39 -7.34 1.95 -1.12
CA PHE A 39 -7.64 0.62 -0.60
C PHE A 39 -8.42 0.69 0.72
N LEU A 40 -8.04 1.59 1.62
CA LEU A 40 -8.73 1.83 2.89
C LEU A 40 -10.19 2.23 2.69
N ARG A 41 -10.46 3.10 1.72
CA ARG A 41 -11.81 3.56 1.42
C ARG A 41 -12.70 2.45 0.86
N LEU A 42 -12.12 1.52 0.10
CA LEU A 42 -12.85 0.45 -0.58
C LEU A 42 -13.10 -0.76 0.34
N TYR A 43 -12.10 -1.15 1.13
CA TYR A 43 -12.13 -2.41 1.86
C TYR A 43 -12.13 -2.25 3.38
N GLY A 44 -11.72 -1.08 3.90
CA GLY A 44 -11.65 -0.81 5.32
C GLY A 44 -10.29 -1.12 5.96
N VAL A 45 -10.18 -0.77 7.25
CA VAL A 45 -8.91 -0.76 7.99
C VAL A 45 -8.29 -2.16 8.10
N LYS A 46 -9.11 -3.18 8.40
CA LYS A 46 -8.62 -4.54 8.65
C LYS A 46 -7.97 -5.15 7.42
N GLU A 47 -8.61 -4.97 6.27
CA GLU A 47 -8.15 -5.42 4.96
C GLU A 47 -6.92 -4.62 4.53
N THR A 48 -6.87 -3.33 4.84
CA THR A 48 -5.72 -2.46 4.56
C THR A 48 -4.46 -2.93 5.28
N THR A 49 -4.55 -3.33 6.55
CA THR A 49 -3.38 -3.88 7.27
C THR A 49 -2.83 -5.12 6.59
N LEU A 50 -3.71 -6.01 6.09
CA LEU A 50 -3.27 -7.20 5.35
C LEU A 50 -2.66 -6.84 3.99
N PHE A 51 -3.24 -5.86 3.31
CA PHE A 51 -2.74 -5.36 2.03
C PHE A 51 -1.36 -4.69 2.16
N GLN A 52 -1.12 -3.94 3.24
CA GLN A 52 0.18 -3.33 3.54
C GLN A 52 1.30 -4.37 3.62
N GLU A 53 1.08 -5.46 4.34
CA GLU A 53 2.08 -6.54 4.46
C GLU A 53 2.39 -7.17 3.09
N LEU A 54 1.34 -7.47 2.31
CA LEU A 54 1.50 -8.09 0.99
C LEU A 54 2.21 -7.15 -0.01
N LEU A 55 1.87 -5.86 0.01
CA LEU A 55 2.47 -4.84 -0.85
C LEU A 55 3.92 -4.57 -0.46
N ALA A 56 4.22 -4.51 0.84
CA ALA A 56 5.57 -4.33 1.34
C ALA A 56 6.48 -5.50 0.94
N ASP A 57 6.00 -6.74 1.02
CA ASP A 57 6.74 -7.91 0.57
C ASP A 57 7.03 -7.85 -0.95
N ASP A 58 6.06 -7.40 -1.75
CA ASP A 58 6.24 -7.26 -3.20
C ASP A 58 7.22 -6.15 -3.56
N LEU A 59 7.19 -5.02 -2.84
CA LEU A 59 8.17 -3.94 -3.00
C LEU A 59 9.57 -4.38 -2.55
N HIS A 60 9.67 -5.12 -1.45
CA HIS A 60 10.95 -5.64 -0.96
C HIS A 60 11.56 -6.62 -1.97
N ARG A 61 10.75 -7.50 -2.57
CA ARG A 61 11.19 -8.39 -3.67
C ARG A 61 11.68 -7.64 -4.92
N ARG A 62 11.28 -6.40 -5.11
CA ARG A 62 11.74 -5.50 -6.19
C ARG A 62 12.87 -4.56 -5.74
N GLU A 63 13.52 -4.86 -4.61
CA GLU A 63 14.61 -4.07 -4.01
C GLU A 63 14.20 -2.64 -3.59
N LYS A 64 12.90 -2.35 -3.54
CA LYS A 64 12.33 -1.07 -3.08
C LYS A 64 12.14 -1.08 -1.56
N THR A 65 13.23 -1.29 -0.82
CA THR A 65 13.19 -1.49 0.64
C THR A 65 12.72 -0.26 1.42
N ALA A 66 13.03 0.94 0.95
CA ALA A 66 12.53 2.19 1.54
C ALA A 66 11.00 2.29 1.41
N ALA A 67 10.47 2.05 0.22
CA ALA A 67 9.04 2.00 -0.04
C ALA A 67 8.33 0.91 0.77
N ALA A 68 8.91 -0.29 0.84
CA ALA A 68 8.37 -1.39 1.66
C ALA A 68 8.25 -1.00 3.14
N SER A 69 9.28 -0.33 3.67
CA SER A 69 9.28 0.17 5.05
C SER A 69 8.24 1.26 5.25
N ALA A 70 8.09 2.18 4.30
CA ALA A 70 7.08 3.23 4.34
C ALA A 70 5.65 2.67 4.28
N VAL A 71 5.39 1.65 3.45
CA VAL A 71 4.10 0.96 3.37
C VAL A 71 3.74 0.28 4.70
N ARG A 72 4.69 -0.43 5.34
CA ARG A 72 4.46 -1.08 6.65
C ARG A 72 4.21 -0.08 7.77
N ASN A 73 4.88 1.07 7.73
CA ASN A 73 4.73 2.12 8.74
C ASN A 73 3.60 3.11 8.43
N PHE A 74 2.88 2.93 7.31
CA PHE A 74 1.77 3.80 6.97
C PHE A 74 0.66 3.63 8.01
N LYS A 75 0.50 4.66 8.84
CA LYS A 75 -0.67 4.76 9.69
C LYS A 75 -1.77 5.37 8.82
N ALA A 76 -2.77 4.57 8.50
CA ALA A 76 -4.05 5.11 8.07
C ALA A 76 -4.48 6.08 9.18
N ILE A 77 -4.32 7.38 8.94
CA ILE A 77 -4.93 8.38 9.79
C ILE A 77 -6.41 8.17 9.51
N THR A 78 -7.09 7.40 10.36
CA THR A 78 -8.54 7.40 10.40
C THR A 78 -8.89 8.82 10.78
N VAL A 79 -8.99 9.70 9.78
CA VAL A 79 -9.57 11.02 9.97
C VAL A 79 -11.00 10.70 10.31
N SER A 80 -11.25 10.62 11.63
CA SER A 80 -12.55 10.92 12.21
C SER A 80 -12.84 12.35 11.80
N ARG A 81 -13.31 12.54 10.56
CA ARG A 81 -14.00 13.75 10.15
C ARG A 81 -15.33 13.65 10.88
N GLY A 82 -15.35 14.14 12.11
CA GLY A 82 -16.58 14.46 12.80
C GLY A 82 -16.52 15.90 13.26
N PRO A 83 -17.66 16.48 13.63
CA PRO A 83 -19.01 16.31 13.07
C PRO A 83 -19.24 17.14 11.79
#